data_AF-A0A7T1AN89-F1
#
_entry.id   AF-A0A7T1AN89-F1
#
_cell.length_a   1.000
_cell.length_b   1.000
_cell.length_c   1.000
_cell.angle_alpha   90.00
_cell.angle_beta   90.00
_cell.angle_gamma   90.00
#
_symmetry.space_group_name_H-M   'P 1'
#
loop_
_entity.id
_entity.type
_entity.pdbx_description
1 polymer ?
#
loop_
_entity_poly.entity_id
_entity_poly.type
_entity_poly.pdbx_seq_one_letter_code
_entity_poly.pdbx_strand_id
1 'polypeptide(L)'
;MKVCGHEFTDTMIQTIQEKVNQEPIISRRALSRLVCEWLDWKSPNGKWKEMSARVALLRLEKWGKLTLPAPHHRSIPQRKSGPDPFLEPLPGITGSIADLGETKLVLVTSQDKSASHL
;
A
#
# COMPACT_ATOMS: atom_id res chain seq x y z
N MET A 1 -2.01 8.77 14.27
CA MET A 1 -0.78 8.10 13.75
C MET A 1 -0.79 8.11 12.22
N LYS A 2 0.36 8.18 11.53
CA LYS A 2 0.42 8.26 10.06
C LYS A 2 0.76 6.91 9.41
N VAL A 3 -0.09 6.42 8.53
CA VAL A 3 0.07 5.14 7.81
C VAL A 3 -0.21 5.34 6.33
N CYS A 4 0.69 4.88 5.46
CA CYS A 4 0.59 5.04 4.00
C CYS A 4 0.33 6.49 3.54
N GLY A 5 0.85 7.47 4.30
CA GLY A 5 0.70 8.89 4.01
C GLY A 5 -0.58 9.54 4.55
N HIS A 6 -1.43 8.79 5.25
CA HIS A 6 -2.70 9.28 5.79
C HIS A 6 -2.77 9.13 7.31
N GLU A 7 -3.56 9.98 7.98
CA GLU A 7 -3.69 9.97 9.44
C GLU A 7 -4.83 9.06 9.89
N PHE A 8 -4.52 8.21 10.87
CA PHE A 8 -5.47 7.36 11.59
C PHE A 8 -5.49 7.82 13.04
N THR A 9 -6.62 8.36 13.48
CA THR A 9 -6.89 8.67 14.88
C THR A 9 -7.30 7.41 15.63
N ASP A 10 -7.14 7.39 16.95
CA ASP A 10 -7.58 6.26 17.76
C ASP A 10 -9.11 6.06 17.66
N THR A 11 -9.87 7.16 17.55
CA THR A 11 -11.32 7.11 17.30
C THR A 11 -11.67 6.41 15.99
N MET A 12 -10.93 6.71 14.91
CA MET A 12 -11.14 6.04 13.62
C MET A 12 -10.80 4.56 13.69
N ILE A 13 -9.70 4.20 14.38
CA ILE A 13 -9.33 2.80 14.60
C ILE A 13 -10.42 2.06 15.37
N GLN A 14 -10.99 2.69 16.39
CA GLN A 14 -12.11 2.13 17.15
C GLN A 14 -13.35 1.94 16.27
N THR A 15 -13.73 2.92 15.46
CA THR A 15 -14.86 2.80 14.52
C THR A 15 -14.64 1.66 13.51
N ILE A 16 -13.42 1.49 13.00
CA ILE A 16 -13.07 0.36 12.13
C ILE A 16 -13.26 -0.97 12.88
N GLN A 17 -12.78 -1.07 14.12
CA GLN A 17 -12.92 -2.28 14.93
C GLN A 17 -14.39 -2.59 15.25
N GLU A 18 -15.19 -1.59 15.60
CA GLU A 18 -16.62 -1.73 15.83
C GLU A 18 -17.34 -2.25 14.58
N LYS A 19 -17.00 -1.72 13.40
CA LYS A 19 -17.58 -2.20 12.15
C LYS A 19 -17.22 -3.66 11.86
N VAL A 20 -15.98 -4.08 12.13
CA VAL A 20 -15.56 -5.48 12.00
C VAL A 20 -16.30 -6.37 12.99
N ASN A 21 -16.53 -5.91 14.22
CA ASN A 21 -17.26 -6.66 15.24
C ASN A 21 -18.75 -6.81 14.89
N GLN A 22 -19.36 -5.77 14.31
CA GLN A 22 -20.76 -5.80 13.87
C GLN A 22 -20.97 -6.70 12.65
N GLU A 23 -19.98 -6.77 11.75
CA GLU A 23 -20.09 -7.51 10.50
C GLU A 23 -18.84 -8.38 10.28
N PRO A 24 -18.71 -9.51 11.02
CA PRO A 24 -17.50 -10.33 11.01
C PRO A 24 -17.22 -11.01 9.66
N ILE A 25 -18.25 -11.10 8.80
CA ILE A 25 -18.16 -11.65 7.44
C ILE A 25 -17.75 -10.61 6.38
N ILE A 26 -17.51 -9.35 6.78
CA ILE A 26 -17.13 -8.30 5.85
C ILE A 26 -15.78 -8.65 5.19
N SER A 27 -15.74 -8.62 3.86
CA SER A 27 -14.48 -8.85 3.16
C SER A 27 -13.49 -7.71 3.45
N ARG A 28 -12.20 -8.02 3.57
CA ARG A 28 -11.13 -7.00 3.69
C ARG A 28 -11.18 -5.98 2.55
N ARG A 29 -11.69 -6.34 1.37
CA ARG A 29 -11.89 -5.43 0.23
C ARG A 29 -12.99 -4.41 0.53
N ALA A 30 -14.17 -4.87 0.94
CA ALA A 30 -15.29 -4.00 1.31
C ALA A 30 -14.89 -3.06 2.46
N LEU A 31 -14.23 -3.59 3.49
CA LEU A 31 -13.72 -2.78 4.60
C LEU A 31 -12.74 -1.70 4.13
N SER A 32 -11.81 -2.02 3.22
CA SER A 32 -10.87 -1.02 2.67
C SER A 32 -11.59 0.13 1.96
N ARG A 33 -12.70 -0.18 1.26
CA ARG A 33 -13.50 0.82 0.57
C ARG A 33 -14.28 1.71 1.53
N LEU A 34 -14.90 1.13 2.55
CA LEU A 34 -15.56 1.90 3.62
C LEU A 34 -14.59 2.87 4.30
N VAL A 35 -13.37 2.39 4.60
CA VAL A 35 -12.33 3.23 5.20
C VAL A 35 -11.92 4.36 4.26
N CYS A 36 -11.79 4.08 2.95
CA CYS A 36 -11.56 5.15 1.98
C CYS A 36 -12.71 6.17 1.96
N GLU A 37 -13.96 5.73 2.06
CA GLU A 37 -15.13 6.61 2.08
C GLU A 37 -15.18 7.47 3.35
N TRP A 38 -14.94 6.89 4.53
CA TRP A 38 -14.92 7.64 5.80
C TRP A 38 -13.84 8.70 5.89
N LEU A 39 -12.70 8.44 5.25
CA LEU A 39 -11.53 9.30 5.27
C LEU A 39 -11.46 10.25 4.06
N ASP A 40 -12.46 10.21 3.17
CA ASP A 40 -12.42 10.80 1.83
C ASP A 40 -11.08 10.53 1.10
N TRP A 41 -10.54 9.32 1.27
CA TRP A 41 -9.18 9.00 0.86
C TRP A 41 -9.08 8.66 -0.63
N LYS A 42 -8.98 9.71 -1.44
CA LYS A 42 -8.85 9.66 -2.89
C LYS A 42 -7.42 9.87 -3.38
N SER A 43 -7.17 9.38 -4.59
CA SER A 43 -5.99 9.73 -5.38
C SER A 43 -6.22 11.07 -6.11
N PRO A 44 -5.16 11.72 -6.62
CA PRO A 44 -5.32 12.94 -7.42
C PRO A 44 -6.23 12.77 -8.64
N ASN A 45 -6.38 11.53 -9.13
CA ASN A 45 -7.28 11.20 -10.24
C ASN A 45 -8.72 10.91 -9.79
N GLY A 46 -9.09 11.28 -8.55
CA GLY A 46 -10.44 11.13 -7.99
C GLY A 46 -10.83 9.71 -7.57
N LYS A 47 -10.01 8.70 -7.89
CA LYS A 47 -10.28 7.29 -7.55
C LYS A 47 -9.91 6.98 -6.10
N TRP A 48 -10.68 6.14 -5.43
CA TRP A 48 -10.39 5.65 -4.08
C TRP A 48 -9.04 4.95 -3.99
N LYS A 49 -8.29 5.22 -2.91
CA LYS A 49 -7.01 4.57 -2.62
C LYS A 49 -7.18 3.22 -1.92
N GLU A 50 -8.05 2.35 -2.43
CA GLU A 50 -8.39 1.05 -1.80
C GLU A 50 -7.15 0.18 -1.51
N MET A 51 -6.16 0.19 -2.40
CA MET A 51 -4.91 -0.55 -2.20
C MET A 51 -4.08 0.01 -1.03
N SER A 52 -3.94 1.33 -0.95
CA SER A 52 -3.24 1.98 0.17
C SER A 52 -3.98 1.80 1.50
N ALA A 53 -5.31 1.90 1.50
CA ALA A 53 -6.14 1.63 2.66
C ALA A 53 -5.99 0.19 3.14
N ARG A 54 -5.98 -0.79 2.22
CA ARG A 54 -5.73 -2.20 2.57
C ARG A 54 -4.37 -2.40 3.21
N VAL A 55 -3.31 -1.80 2.66
CA VAL A 55 -1.97 -1.87 3.27
C VAL A 55 -1.96 -1.18 4.64
N ALA A 56 -2.65 -0.05 4.81
CA ALA A 56 -2.75 0.63 6.09
C ALA A 56 -3.43 -0.24 7.15
N LEU A 57 -4.56 -0.86 6.81
CA LEU A 57 -5.28 -1.79 7.68
C LEU A 57 -4.42 -2.99 8.09
N LEU A 58 -3.67 -3.58 7.15
CA LEU A 58 -2.74 -4.68 7.44
C LEU A 58 -1.60 -4.24 8.38
N ARG A 59 -1.11 -3.01 8.23
CA ARG A 59 -0.08 -2.46 9.14
C ARG A 59 -0.64 -2.22 10.54
N LEU A 60 -1.86 -1.70 10.64
CA LEU A 60 -2.54 -1.50 11.92
C LEU A 60 -2.80 -2.84 12.63
N GLU A 61 -3.21 -3.87 11.90
CA GLU A 61 -3.31 -5.25 12.43
C GLU A 61 -1.97 -5.78 12.91
N LYS A 62 -0.90 -5.61 12.12
CA LYS A 62 0.46 -6.01 12.51
C LYS A 62 0.97 -5.28 13.76
N TRP A 63 0.54 -4.06 13.98
CA TRP A 63 0.85 -3.28 15.19
C TRP A 63 -0.08 -3.57 16.37
N GLY A 64 -1.04 -4.49 16.22
CA GLY A 64 -2.00 -4.85 17.27
C GLY A 64 -3.01 -3.76 17.59
N LYS A 65 -3.25 -2.80 16.67
CA LYS A 65 -4.21 -1.71 16.87
C LYS A 65 -5.65 -2.10 16.57
N LEU A 66 -5.84 -3.11 15.71
CA LEU A 66 -7.12 -3.67 15.35
C LEU A 66 -6.94 -5.12 14.90
N THR A 67 -8.01 -5.88 14.82
CA THR A 67 -8.03 -7.24 14.27
C THR A 67 -8.90 -7.26 13.03
N LEU A 68 -8.37 -7.68 11.88
CA LEU A 68 -9.13 -7.74 10.64
C LEU A 68 -9.94 -9.03 10.53
N PRO A 69 -11.05 -9.03 9.78
CA PRO A 69 -11.78 -10.25 9.47
C PRO A 69 -10.87 -11.27 8.77
N ALA A 70 -11.16 -12.55 8.98
CA ALA A 70 -10.41 -13.64 8.38
C ALA A 70 -10.39 -13.51 6.84
N PRO A 71 -9.27 -13.79 6.17
CA PRO A 71 -9.23 -13.79 4.72
C PRO A 71 -10.13 -14.89 4.15
N HIS A 72 -11.03 -14.52 3.23
CA HIS A 72 -11.98 -15.46 2.62
C HIS A 72 -11.34 -16.43 1.60
N HIS A 73 -10.09 -16.20 1.17
CA HIS A 73 -9.38 -17.07 0.23
C HIS A 73 -8.02 -17.50 0.77
N ARG A 74 -7.64 -18.74 0.47
CA ARG A 74 -6.28 -19.24 0.65
C ARG A 74 -5.32 -18.33 -0.12
N SER A 75 -4.24 -17.93 0.55
CA SER A 75 -3.14 -17.18 -0.06
C SER A 75 -2.71 -17.88 -1.36
N ILE A 76 -2.82 -17.19 -2.50
CA ILE A 76 -2.18 -17.65 -3.72
C ILE A 76 -0.68 -17.52 -3.46
N PRO A 77 0.12 -18.57 -3.63
CA PRO A 77 1.56 -18.49 -3.42
C PRO A 77 2.10 -17.33 -4.26
N GLN A 78 2.65 -16.32 -3.57
CA GLN A 78 3.36 -15.25 -4.26
C GLN A 78 4.48 -15.89 -5.06
N ARG A 79 4.54 -15.61 -6.38
CA ARG A 79 5.75 -15.88 -7.15
C ARG A 79 6.87 -15.17 -6.43
N LYS A 80 7.78 -15.93 -5.82
CA LYS A 80 9.07 -15.40 -5.40
C LYS A 80 9.73 -14.93 -6.70
N SER A 81 9.93 -13.62 -6.85
CA SER A 81 10.87 -13.10 -7.84
C SER A 81 12.27 -13.43 -7.32
N GLY A 82 12.68 -14.68 -7.47
CA GLY A 82 14.09 -15.04 -7.41
C GLY A 82 14.78 -14.58 -8.69
N PRO A 83 16.12 -14.50 -8.70
CA PRO A 83 16.86 -14.39 -9.95
C PRO A 83 16.35 -15.47 -10.90
N ASP A 84 16.06 -15.10 -12.14
CA ASP A 84 15.77 -16.08 -13.17
C ASP A 84 17.03 -16.98 -13.29
N PRO A 85 16.94 -18.29 -13.01
CA PRO A 85 18.09 -19.17 -13.08
C PRO A 85 18.73 -19.24 -14.48
N PHE A 86 18.05 -18.73 -15.51
CA PHE A 86 18.52 -18.67 -16.88
C PHE A 86 19.12 -17.32 -17.30
N LEU A 87 19.12 -16.31 -16.44
CA LEU A 87 19.79 -15.04 -16.72
C LEU A 87 21.24 -15.10 -16.26
N GLU A 88 22.17 -14.83 -17.18
CA GLU A 88 23.56 -14.61 -16.83
C GLU A 88 23.67 -13.41 -15.85
N PRO A 89 24.46 -13.53 -14.77
CA PRO A 89 24.65 -12.42 -13.84
C PRO A 89 25.21 -11.21 -14.58
N LEU A 90 24.49 -10.09 -14.53
CA LEU A 90 25.03 -8.82 -15.01
C LEU A 90 26.30 -8.48 -14.21
N PRO A 91 27.33 -7.88 -14.84
CA PRO A 91 28.49 -7.40 -14.11
C PRO A 91 28.04 -6.42 -13.03
N GLY A 92 28.57 -6.60 -11.82
CA GLY A 92 28.28 -5.71 -10.70
C GLY A 92 28.68 -4.29 -11.06
N ILE A 93 27.77 -3.33 -10.88
CA ILE A 93 28.09 -1.92 -11.05
C ILE A 93 28.93 -1.49 -9.84
N THR A 94 30.21 -1.26 -10.06
CA THR A 94 31.16 -0.79 -9.03
C THR A 94 31.60 0.63 -9.36
N GLY A 95 31.44 1.55 -8.39
CA GLY A 95 31.81 2.96 -8.54
C GLY A 95 31.38 3.77 -7.31
N SER A 96 31.82 5.02 -7.23
CA SER A 96 31.30 5.96 -6.24
C SER A 96 29.93 6.47 -6.67
N ILE A 97 29.05 6.77 -5.71
CA ILE A 97 27.78 7.45 -6.00
C ILE A 97 28.03 8.80 -6.71
N ALA A 98 29.18 9.44 -6.45
CA ALA A 98 29.57 10.69 -7.12
C ALA A 98 29.76 10.52 -8.64
N ASP A 99 30.04 9.30 -9.11
CA ASP A 99 30.25 9.00 -10.53
C ASP A 99 28.93 8.90 -11.32
N LEU A 100 27.78 8.86 -10.62
CA LEU A 100 26.44 8.74 -11.22
C LEU A 100 25.88 10.06 -11.78
N GLY A 101 26.65 11.15 -11.72
CA GLY A 101 26.26 12.47 -12.23
C GLY A 101 25.18 13.18 -11.40
N GLU A 102 24.69 14.31 -11.89
CA GLU A 102 23.69 15.12 -11.20
C GLU A 102 22.30 14.47 -11.20
N THR A 103 21.74 14.24 -10.02
CA THR A 103 20.36 13.73 -9.87
C THR A 103 19.36 14.89 -9.82
N LYS A 104 18.29 14.83 -10.63
CA LYS A 104 17.19 15.80 -10.62
C LYS A 104 15.93 15.17 -10.01
N LEU A 105 15.35 15.83 -9.01
CA LEU A 105 14.04 15.46 -8.49
C LEU A 105 12.97 16.12 -9.35
N VAL A 106 12.16 15.31 -10.03
CA VAL A 106 11.01 15.78 -10.80
C VAL A 106 9.75 15.33 -10.08
N LEU A 107 8.88 16.30 -9.77
CA LEU A 107 7.56 15.99 -9.22
C LEU A 107 6.68 15.40 -10.33
N VAL A 108 6.42 14.10 -10.26
CA VAL A 108 5.49 13.43 -11.16
C VAL A 108 4.11 13.36 -10.50
N THR A 109 3.12 14.00 -11.12
CA THR A 109 1.73 13.87 -10.68
C THR A 109 1.04 12.71 -11.41
N SER A 110 -0.08 12.24 -10.88
CA SER A 110 -0.87 11.15 -11.50
C SER A 110 -1.43 11.49 -12.89
N GLN A 111 -1.35 12.76 -13.32
CA GLN A 111 -1.72 13.22 -14.67
C GLN A 111 -0.53 13.17 -15.65
N ASP A 112 0.71 13.11 -15.15
CA ASP A 112 1.96 13.07 -15.93
C ASP A 112 2.43 11.64 -16.19
N LYS A 113 1.63 10.85 -16.92
CA LYS A 113 2.00 9.47 -17.30
C LYS A 113 3.32 9.39 -18.08
N SER A 114 3.68 10.45 -18.81
CA SER A 114 4.87 10.50 -19.66
C SER A 114 6.19 10.64 -18.87
N ALA A 115 6.15 11.13 -17.63
CA ALA A 115 7.34 11.37 -16.81
C ALA A 115 7.73 10.18 -15.92
N SER A 116 6.92 9.11 -15.88
CA SER A 116 7.20 7.91 -15.08
C SER A 116 8.18 6.93 -15.74
N HIS A 117 8.63 7.24 -16.96
CA HIS A 117 9.53 6.41 -17.78
C HIS A 117 10.95 6.99 -17.94
N LEU A 118 11.28 8.07 -17.22
CA LEU A 118 12.65 8.62 -17.17
C LEU A 118 13.54 7.83 -16.21
#